data_AF-A0A9E1VS74-F1
#
_entry.id   AF-A0A9E1VS74-F1
#
_cell.length_a   1.000
_cell.length_b   1.000
_cell.length_c   1.000
_cell.angle_alpha   90.00
_cell.angle_beta   90.00
_cell.angle_gamma   90.00
#
_symmetry.space_group_name_H-M   'P 1'
#
loop_
_entity.id
_entity.type
_entity.pdbx_description
1 polymer ?
#
loop_
_entity_poly.entity_id
_entity_poly.type
_entity_poly.pdbx_seq_one_letter_code
_entity_poly.pdbx_strand_id
1 'polypeptide(L)'
;MSKTKYIFVTGGVTSSLGKGIISASLAKLLQSRGLSVTIQKLDPYINVDPGTLNPYEHGECYVTSDGAETDLDLGHYERFLNVETSQANNVTTGKIYQTVIEKERRGDFLGKTVQVIPHITNEIKRRIKLLGTTNEYDIIITEIGGTVGDIESLPYIESVRQLRWELGSSNSLVIHLTLIPYLSAAKELKTKPTQHSVKTLMESGINADILVCRTEHDISDEIKNKLALFCNVDVDSVIQSKDASTIYDVPLMMEKEKLDTVVLRKLDISNFSSTSMSNWTEFVNRLKYPKNTVNIGLIGKYVELQDSYKSILEALVHAGSVNETKVVIHSIHSEFIDDDQINNQISKLDGVIVAPGFGSRGIEGKIKSIKYVRENNIPFFGICLGMQMAVIEYSRNILNLEDSNSTEMDEKTSHPVISLMQDQKNIINKGGTMRLGSWGCDLDKGSKVFKIYNSKTITERHRHRWELNNDYLIALQDSGLKTSGINSKTGLVEIIELPTNDWFIGVQFHPEYKSTVETPHPLFVSFVQACLTYNNSKN
;
A
#
# COMPACT_ATOMS: atom_id res chain seq x y z
N MET A 1 -4.69 -20.10 26.90
CA MET A 1 -3.91 -18.84 26.82
C MET A 1 -3.42 -18.72 25.38
N SER A 2 -3.58 -17.56 24.74
CA SER A 2 -3.31 -17.46 23.29
C SER A 2 -1.86 -17.81 22.99
N LYS A 3 -1.67 -18.65 21.97
CA LYS A 3 -0.38 -19.03 21.40
C LYS A 3 0.38 -17.82 20.84
N THR A 4 -0.36 -16.77 20.48
CA THR A 4 0.14 -15.56 19.81
C THR A 4 0.93 -14.63 20.72
N LYS A 5 2.08 -14.18 20.23
CA LYS A 5 2.97 -13.19 20.84
C LYS A 5 2.73 -11.81 20.22
N TYR A 6 2.97 -10.74 20.98
CA TYR A 6 2.74 -9.36 20.54
C TYR A 6 4.03 -8.55 20.53
N ILE A 7 4.30 -7.86 19.43
CA ILE A 7 5.42 -6.93 19.29
C ILE A 7 4.86 -5.54 19.05
N PHE A 8 5.14 -4.60 19.94
CA PHE A 8 4.71 -3.21 19.82
C PHE A 8 5.86 -2.37 19.28
N VAL A 9 5.63 -1.70 18.16
CA VAL A 9 6.63 -0.84 17.52
C VAL A 9 6.26 0.62 17.74
N THR A 10 7.12 1.36 18.43
CA THR A 10 6.94 2.78 18.73
C THR A 10 8.05 3.59 18.07
N GLY A 11 7.85 4.90 17.91
CA GLY A 11 8.88 5.82 17.41
C GLY A 11 9.00 7.03 18.31
N GLY A 12 10.20 7.61 18.35
CA GLY A 12 10.44 8.85 19.07
C GLY A 12 11.38 9.79 18.31
N VAL A 13 11.68 10.95 18.89
CA VAL A 13 12.47 12.04 18.30
C VAL A 13 11.79 12.74 17.11
N THR A 14 11.43 12.01 16.06
CA THR A 14 10.79 12.56 14.85
C THR A 14 9.85 11.54 14.22
N SER A 15 8.85 12.02 13.49
CA SER A 15 8.08 11.18 12.55
C SER A 15 8.96 10.75 11.37
N SER A 16 8.44 9.83 10.54
CA SER A 16 9.11 9.36 9.31
C SER A 16 10.43 8.61 9.49
N LEU A 17 10.68 8.04 10.67
CA LEU A 17 11.84 7.16 10.94
C LEU A 17 11.81 5.80 10.22
N GLY A 18 10.74 5.48 9.48
CA GLY A 18 10.60 4.18 8.82
C GLY A 18 10.10 3.06 9.74
N LYS A 19 9.20 3.37 10.69
CA LYS A 19 8.54 2.37 11.56
C LYS A 19 7.89 1.24 10.76
N GLY A 20 7.15 1.59 9.71
CA GLY A 20 6.49 0.60 8.84
C GLY A 20 7.47 -0.32 8.15
N ILE A 21 8.55 0.21 7.59
CA ILE A 21 9.58 -0.58 6.91
C ILE A 21 10.31 -1.51 7.88
N ILE A 22 10.63 -1.05 9.09
CA ILE A 22 11.25 -1.91 10.12
C ILE A 22 10.29 -3.01 10.58
N SER A 23 9.02 -2.69 10.78
CA SER A 23 7.99 -3.66 11.16
C SER A 23 7.83 -4.74 10.08
N ALA A 24 7.71 -4.32 8.81
CA ALA A 24 7.63 -5.20 7.65
C ALA A 24 8.89 -6.06 7.48
N SER A 25 10.07 -5.47 7.67
CA SER A 25 11.35 -6.17 7.58
C SER A 25 11.49 -7.25 8.67
N LEU A 26 11.16 -6.92 9.92
CA LEU A 26 11.15 -7.88 11.01
C LEU A 26 10.14 -9.01 10.74
N ALA A 27 8.92 -8.67 10.32
CA ALA A 27 7.92 -9.69 9.99
C ALA A 27 8.41 -10.62 8.88
N LYS A 28 9.07 -10.09 7.85
CA LYS A 28 9.64 -10.91 6.77
C LYS A 28 10.71 -11.88 7.26
N LEU A 29 11.59 -11.44 8.16
CA LEU A 29 12.60 -12.30 8.77
C LEU A 29 11.99 -13.39 9.66
N LEU A 30 10.91 -13.07 10.37
CA LEU A 30 10.20 -14.06 11.18
C LEU A 30 9.44 -15.08 10.30
N GLN A 31 8.86 -14.64 9.17
CA GLN A 31 8.25 -15.53 8.18
C GLN A 31 9.27 -16.46 7.53
N SER A 32 10.47 -15.97 7.20
CA SER A 32 11.53 -16.82 6.63
C SER A 32 12.11 -17.83 7.62
N ARG A 33 11.71 -17.74 8.90
CA ARG A 33 11.95 -18.72 9.96
C ARG A 33 10.76 -19.65 10.24
N GLY A 34 9.73 -19.60 9.39
CA GLY A 34 8.57 -20.47 9.45
C GLY A 34 7.45 -20.03 10.41
N LEU A 35 7.49 -18.78 10.90
CA LEU A 35 6.46 -18.24 11.79
C LEU A 35 5.35 -17.54 10.99
N SER A 36 4.10 -17.72 11.43
CA SER A 36 2.98 -16.96 10.89
C SER A 36 2.93 -15.57 11.54
N VAL A 37 3.06 -14.51 10.72
CA VAL A 37 3.16 -13.13 11.20
C VAL A 37 2.19 -12.23 10.43
N THR A 38 1.55 -11.31 11.15
CA THR A 38 0.79 -10.20 10.57
C THR A 38 1.16 -8.88 11.23
N ILE A 39 0.83 -7.77 10.57
CA ILE A 39 1.09 -6.42 11.06
C ILE A 39 -0.23 -5.67 11.21
N GLN A 40 -0.37 -4.95 12.31
CA GLN A 40 -1.46 -4.02 12.56
C GLN A 40 -0.91 -2.61 12.73
N LYS A 41 -1.55 -1.62 12.11
CA LYS A 41 -1.25 -0.19 12.26
C LYS A 41 -2.32 0.49 13.12
N LEU A 42 -1.87 1.22 14.13
CA LEU A 42 -2.69 2.14 14.91
C LEU A 42 -2.38 3.57 14.49
N ASP A 43 -3.35 4.25 13.91
CA ASP A 43 -3.23 5.61 13.42
C ASP A 43 -3.84 6.62 14.39
N PRO A 44 -3.07 7.62 14.85
CA PRO A 44 -3.54 8.54 15.85
C PRO A 44 -4.49 9.62 15.35
N TYR A 45 -4.69 9.75 14.04
CA TYR A 45 -5.58 10.75 13.45
C TYR A 45 -7.08 10.49 13.71
N ILE A 46 -7.88 11.56 13.64
CA ILE A 46 -9.31 11.57 14.02
C ILE A 46 -10.23 11.05 12.92
N ASN A 47 -9.79 11.02 11.65
CA ASN A 47 -10.56 10.43 10.56
C ASN A 47 -10.88 8.95 10.87
N VAL A 48 -12.10 8.52 10.55
CA VAL A 48 -12.54 7.13 10.76
C VAL A 48 -11.78 6.19 9.82
N ASP A 49 -11.58 6.64 8.58
CA ASP A 49 -10.81 6.01 7.53
C ASP A 49 -10.14 7.12 6.68
N PRO A 50 -9.12 6.79 5.87
CA PRO A 50 -8.48 7.76 4.99
C PRO A 50 -9.25 7.97 3.68
N GLY A 51 -10.43 7.36 3.49
CA GLY A 51 -11.21 7.48 2.26
C GLY A 51 -11.62 8.92 1.93
N THR A 52 -11.74 9.76 2.96
CA THR A 52 -12.05 11.21 2.83
C THR A 52 -10.81 12.10 2.74
N LEU A 53 -9.60 11.56 2.91
CA LEU A 53 -8.38 12.35 2.90
C LEU A 53 -7.97 12.72 1.47
N ASN A 54 -7.38 13.90 1.33
CA ASN A 54 -6.82 14.33 0.06
C ASN A 54 -5.53 13.52 -0.23
N PRO A 55 -5.41 12.88 -1.40
CA PRO A 55 -4.19 12.16 -1.76
C PRO A 55 -2.92 13.01 -1.72
N TYR A 56 -3.02 14.34 -1.92
CA TYR A 56 -1.87 15.25 -1.80
C TYR A 56 -1.35 15.46 -0.38
N GLU A 57 -2.15 15.16 0.63
CA GLU A 57 -1.79 15.38 2.04
C GLU A 57 -1.35 14.08 2.71
N HIS A 58 -1.98 12.96 2.34
CA HIS A 58 -1.83 11.68 3.03
C HIS A 58 -1.36 10.54 2.13
N GLY A 59 -1.07 10.80 0.85
CA GLY A 59 -0.67 9.77 -0.11
C GLY A 59 -1.85 8.92 -0.57
N GLU A 60 -1.56 7.74 -1.13
CA GLU A 60 -2.61 6.85 -1.61
C GLU A 60 -3.52 6.32 -0.48
N CYS A 61 -4.80 6.16 -0.79
CA CYS A 61 -5.68 5.33 0.01
C CYS A 61 -5.52 3.88 -0.47
N TYR A 62 -5.08 2.99 0.42
CA TYR A 62 -4.91 1.57 0.11
C TYR A 62 -6.22 0.82 0.38
N VAL A 63 -6.51 -0.20 -0.42
CA VAL A 63 -7.72 -1.03 -0.26
C VAL A 63 -7.34 -2.48 -0.01
N THR A 64 -7.92 -3.03 1.05
CA THR A 64 -7.76 -4.44 1.46
C THR A 64 -8.81 -5.34 0.80
N SER A 65 -8.59 -6.65 0.85
CA SER A 65 -9.50 -7.63 0.21
C SER A 65 -10.93 -7.59 0.76
N ASP A 66 -11.09 -7.27 2.05
CA ASP A 66 -12.40 -7.15 2.71
C ASP A 66 -13.01 -5.74 2.63
N GLY A 67 -12.44 -4.87 1.79
CA GLY A 67 -12.98 -3.57 1.44
C GLY A 67 -12.69 -2.46 2.45
N ALA A 68 -11.73 -2.64 3.36
CA ALA A 68 -11.24 -1.53 4.16
C ALA A 68 -10.48 -0.53 3.28
N GLU A 69 -10.84 0.74 3.38
CA GLU A 69 -10.00 1.87 2.98
C GLU A 69 -9.03 2.17 4.13
N THR A 70 -7.73 2.16 3.85
CA THR A 70 -6.69 2.20 4.89
C THR A 70 -5.51 3.06 4.47
N ASP A 71 -4.65 3.37 5.45
CA ASP A 71 -3.40 4.06 5.22
C ASP A 71 -2.49 3.27 4.26
N LEU A 72 -1.61 3.98 3.55
CA LEU A 72 -0.66 3.42 2.60
C LEU A 72 0.30 2.38 3.23
N ASP A 73 0.50 2.45 4.55
CA ASP A 73 1.38 1.54 5.28
C ASP A 73 0.91 0.08 5.20
N LEU A 74 -0.40 -0.17 5.12
CA LEU A 74 -0.89 -1.54 4.94
C LEU A 74 -0.43 -2.14 3.62
N GLY A 75 -0.35 -1.32 2.56
CA GLY A 75 0.25 -1.73 1.30
C GLY A 75 1.72 -2.12 1.47
N HIS A 76 2.49 -1.39 2.29
CA HIS A 76 3.88 -1.78 2.58
C HIS A 76 3.97 -3.14 3.27
N TYR A 77 3.06 -3.43 4.19
CA TYR A 77 3.03 -4.71 4.87
C TYR A 77 2.69 -5.83 3.89
N GLU A 78 1.62 -5.72 3.10
CA GLU A 78 1.27 -6.77 2.13
C GLU A 78 2.39 -7.02 1.11
N ARG A 79 3.03 -5.94 0.61
CA ARG A 79 4.15 -6.03 -0.35
C ARG A 79 5.33 -6.85 0.17
N PHE A 80 5.64 -6.72 1.46
CA PHE A 80 6.77 -7.42 2.10
C PHE A 80 6.39 -8.83 2.55
N LEU A 81 5.21 -8.98 3.17
CA LEU A 81 4.79 -10.22 3.82
C LEU A 81 4.15 -11.21 2.85
N ASN A 82 3.64 -10.76 1.70
CA ASN A 82 2.82 -11.58 0.79
C ASN A 82 1.62 -12.23 1.52
N VAL A 83 1.03 -11.48 2.47
CA VAL A 83 -0.13 -11.88 3.27
C VAL A 83 -1.15 -10.76 3.18
N GLU A 84 -2.39 -11.12 2.87
CA GLU A 84 -3.49 -10.15 2.80
C GLU A 84 -3.82 -9.60 4.19
N THR A 85 -4.05 -8.29 4.25
CA THR A 85 -4.54 -7.60 5.44
C THR A 85 -6.05 -7.36 5.35
N SER A 86 -6.65 -6.98 6.46
CA SER A 86 -8.09 -6.82 6.64
C SER A 86 -8.42 -5.52 7.36
N GLN A 87 -9.72 -5.23 7.52
CA GLN A 87 -10.22 -4.16 8.39
C GLN A 87 -9.72 -4.23 9.84
N ALA A 88 -9.23 -5.39 10.30
CA ALA A 88 -8.66 -5.56 11.63
C ALA A 88 -7.19 -5.09 11.72
N ASN A 89 -6.50 -4.93 10.58
CA ASN A 89 -5.10 -4.54 10.50
C ASN A 89 -4.90 -3.02 10.54
N ASN A 90 -5.95 -2.22 10.35
CA ASN A 90 -5.89 -0.76 10.51
C ASN A 90 -6.90 -0.28 11.56
N VAL A 91 -6.42 0.54 12.50
CA VAL A 91 -7.24 1.08 13.58
C VAL A 91 -6.93 2.57 13.72
N THR A 92 -7.95 3.40 13.63
CA THR A 92 -7.81 4.86 13.74
C THR A 92 -8.42 5.37 15.05
N THR A 93 -7.95 6.51 15.54
CA THR A 93 -8.54 7.17 16.72
C THR A 93 -10.01 7.48 16.46
N GLY A 94 -10.34 7.96 15.26
CA GLY A 94 -11.72 8.21 14.84
C GLY A 94 -12.64 7.00 15.05
N LYS A 95 -12.23 5.85 14.53
CA LYS A 95 -13.01 4.60 14.61
C LYS A 95 -13.17 4.11 16.06
N ILE A 96 -12.12 4.25 16.88
CA ILE A 96 -12.17 3.90 18.32
C ILE A 96 -13.18 4.78 19.05
N TYR A 97 -13.06 6.10 18.90
CA TYR A 97 -13.91 7.05 19.60
C TYR A 97 -15.36 6.94 19.15
N GLN A 98 -15.59 6.82 17.83
CA GLN A 98 -16.92 6.56 17.29
C GLN A 98 -17.54 5.30 17.90
N THR A 99 -16.79 4.18 17.92
CA THR A 99 -17.29 2.92 18.50
C THR A 99 -17.69 3.09 19.97
N VAL A 100 -16.87 3.79 20.77
CA VAL A 100 -17.15 4.00 22.19
C VAL A 100 -18.35 4.93 22.41
N ILE A 101 -18.46 6.01 21.64
CA ILE A 101 -19.59 6.94 21.70
C ILE A 101 -20.90 6.24 21.30
N GLU A 102 -20.88 5.42 20.27
CA GLU A 102 -22.07 4.67 19.83
C GLU A 102 -22.54 3.65 20.88
N LYS A 103 -21.60 2.90 21.50
CA LYS A 103 -21.90 2.00 22.63
C LYS A 103 -22.53 2.75 23.81
N GLU A 104 -22.02 3.95 24.09
CA GLU A 104 -22.55 4.80 25.15
C GLU A 104 -23.97 5.25 24.85
N ARG A 105 -24.25 5.75 23.64
CA ARG A 105 -25.60 6.15 23.21
C ARG A 105 -26.60 4.99 23.19
N ARG A 106 -26.14 3.76 22.93
CA ARG A 106 -26.97 2.54 22.99
C ARG A 106 -27.27 2.08 24.43
N GLY A 107 -26.56 2.61 25.42
CA GLY A 107 -26.73 2.26 26.83
C GLY A 107 -25.87 1.09 27.31
N ASP A 108 -24.87 0.66 26.54
CA ASP A 108 -24.01 -0.49 26.88
C ASP A 108 -23.23 -0.28 28.20
N PHE A 109 -23.00 0.97 28.61
CA PHE A 109 -22.31 1.32 29.85
C PHE A 109 -23.26 1.56 31.05
N LEU A 110 -24.55 1.20 30.91
CA LEU A 110 -25.55 1.21 32.00
C LEU A 110 -25.67 2.57 32.72
N GLY A 111 -25.56 3.67 31.97
CA GLY A 111 -25.65 5.03 32.49
C GLY A 111 -24.45 5.50 33.32
N LYS A 112 -23.35 4.73 33.38
CA LYS A 112 -22.11 5.14 34.05
C LYS A 112 -21.30 6.08 33.16
N THR A 113 -20.46 6.92 33.80
CA THR A 113 -19.58 7.86 33.10
C THR A 113 -18.55 7.13 32.22
N VAL A 114 -18.51 7.50 30.94
CA VAL A 114 -17.49 7.04 29.99
C VAL A 114 -16.26 7.94 30.05
N GLN A 115 -15.08 7.34 29.99
CA GLN A 115 -13.78 7.97 30.23
C GLN A 115 -12.71 7.36 29.31
N VAL A 116 -11.61 8.06 29.08
CA VAL A 116 -10.47 7.54 28.30
C VAL A 116 -9.95 6.23 28.90
N ILE A 117 -9.69 6.22 30.21
CA ILE A 117 -9.39 5.00 30.97
C ILE A 117 -10.63 4.68 31.80
N PRO A 118 -11.22 3.48 31.71
CA PRO A 118 -10.75 2.34 30.92
C PRO A 118 -11.40 2.23 29.52
N HIS A 119 -12.37 3.07 29.14
CA HIS A 119 -13.26 2.75 28.01
C HIS A 119 -12.57 2.85 26.65
N ILE A 120 -11.84 3.94 26.39
CA ILE A 120 -11.05 4.10 25.14
C ILE A 120 -9.90 3.10 25.13
N THR A 121 -9.17 2.96 26.24
CA THR A 121 -8.05 2.01 26.30
C THR A 121 -8.53 0.56 26.14
N ASN A 122 -9.67 0.18 26.70
CA ASN A 122 -10.25 -1.15 26.50
C ASN A 122 -10.66 -1.40 25.06
N GLU A 123 -11.20 -0.39 24.35
CA GLU A 123 -11.51 -0.53 22.93
C GLU A 123 -10.23 -0.68 22.10
N ILE A 124 -9.17 0.10 22.37
CA ILE A 124 -7.86 -0.08 21.73
C ILE A 124 -7.32 -1.50 21.98
N LYS A 125 -7.30 -1.95 23.23
CA LYS A 125 -6.85 -3.31 23.60
C LYS A 125 -7.67 -4.38 22.89
N ARG A 126 -8.99 -4.20 22.77
CA ARG A 126 -9.87 -5.12 22.06
C ARG A 126 -9.50 -5.21 20.57
N ARG A 127 -9.22 -4.07 19.92
CA ARG A 127 -8.79 -4.01 18.52
C ARG A 127 -7.44 -4.68 18.31
N ILE A 128 -6.47 -4.47 19.21
CA ILE A 128 -5.16 -5.12 19.17
C ILE A 128 -5.28 -6.65 19.27
N LYS A 129 -6.13 -7.14 20.17
CA LYS A 129 -6.31 -8.58 20.38
C LYS A 129 -7.12 -9.28 19.29
N LEU A 130 -7.84 -8.54 18.43
CA LEU A 130 -8.80 -9.12 17.48
C LEU A 130 -8.15 -10.16 16.56
N LEU A 131 -7.02 -9.82 15.94
CA LEU A 131 -6.26 -10.75 15.08
C LEU A 131 -5.72 -11.96 15.86
N GLY A 132 -5.44 -11.80 17.16
CA GLY A 132 -4.99 -12.91 18.01
C GLY A 132 -6.10 -13.91 18.34
N THR A 133 -7.37 -13.53 18.17
CA THR A 133 -8.51 -14.43 18.39
C THR A 133 -8.74 -15.41 17.25
N THR A 134 -8.20 -15.16 16.06
CA THR A 134 -8.32 -16.08 14.92
C THR A 134 -7.46 -17.34 15.08
N ASN A 135 -6.41 -17.27 15.92
CA ASN A 135 -5.36 -18.29 16.09
C ASN A 135 -4.60 -18.64 14.79
N GLU A 136 -4.61 -17.75 13.81
CA GLU A 136 -3.90 -17.91 12.54
C GLU A 136 -2.44 -17.42 12.60
N TYR A 137 -2.10 -16.62 13.62
CA TYR A 137 -0.81 -15.94 13.73
C TYR A 137 -0.07 -16.32 15.02
N ASP A 138 1.20 -16.68 14.88
CA ASP A 138 2.13 -16.87 16.00
C ASP A 138 2.59 -15.53 16.56
N ILE A 139 2.77 -14.51 15.71
CA ILE A 139 3.21 -13.17 16.11
C ILE A 139 2.35 -12.10 15.45
N ILE A 140 1.92 -11.11 16.23
CA ILE A 140 1.30 -9.89 15.74
C ILE A 140 2.23 -8.72 16.05
N ILE A 141 2.63 -8.00 15.01
CA ILE A 141 3.39 -6.76 15.16
C ILE A 141 2.40 -5.59 15.09
N THR A 142 2.27 -4.82 16.15
CA THR A 142 1.44 -3.62 16.21
C THR A 142 2.32 -2.38 16.13
N GLU A 143 2.29 -1.71 14.98
CA GLU A 143 2.91 -0.40 14.81
C GLU A 143 2.00 0.69 15.38
N ILE A 144 2.57 1.54 16.22
CA ILE A 144 1.91 2.70 16.80
C ILE A 144 2.36 3.94 16.05
N GLY A 145 1.43 4.54 15.31
CA GLY A 145 1.62 5.79 14.60
C GLY A 145 1.90 6.96 15.56
N GLY A 146 2.31 8.09 15.00
CA GLY A 146 2.74 9.25 15.77
C GLY A 146 4.13 9.08 16.40
N THR A 147 4.46 10.00 17.31
CA THR A 147 5.72 10.03 18.06
C THR A 147 5.43 9.96 19.56
N VAL A 148 6.22 9.16 20.29
CA VAL A 148 6.13 9.09 21.75
C VAL A 148 6.39 10.47 22.34
N GLY A 149 5.44 10.95 23.15
CA GLY A 149 5.43 12.31 23.70
C GLY A 149 4.28 13.16 23.16
N ASP A 150 3.72 12.80 22.00
CA ASP A 150 2.58 13.53 21.42
C ASP A 150 1.27 13.15 22.11
N ILE A 151 0.38 14.14 22.28
CA ILE A 151 -0.92 13.99 22.96
C ILE A 151 -1.77 12.92 22.28
N GLU A 152 -1.77 12.88 20.95
CA GLU A 152 -2.55 11.95 20.13
C GLU A 152 -2.17 10.47 20.38
N SER A 153 -0.94 10.21 20.82
CA SER A 153 -0.43 8.86 21.05
C SER A 153 -0.69 8.34 22.47
N LEU A 154 -1.03 9.21 23.42
CA LEU A 154 -1.16 8.85 24.84
C LEU A 154 -2.14 7.68 25.11
N PRO A 155 -3.35 7.63 24.50
CA PRO A 155 -4.27 6.51 24.72
C PRO A 155 -3.70 5.18 24.23
N TYR A 156 -2.93 5.18 23.13
CA TYR A 156 -2.29 3.97 22.59
C TYR A 156 -1.17 3.48 23.49
N ILE A 157 -0.29 4.39 23.94
CA ILE A 157 0.80 4.07 24.86
C ILE A 157 0.25 3.51 26.17
N GLU A 158 -0.77 4.13 26.77
CA GLU A 158 -1.40 3.58 27.98
C GLU A 158 -2.03 2.20 27.73
N SER A 159 -2.64 1.98 26.57
CA SER A 159 -3.23 0.68 26.20
C SER A 159 -2.16 -0.41 26.09
N VAL A 160 -1.01 -0.11 25.50
CA VAL A 160 0.14 -1.03 25.41
C VAL A 160 0.67 -1.35 26.79
N ARG A 161 0.82 -0.34 27.66
CA ARG A 161 1.27 -0.53 29.04
C ARG A 161 0.36 -1.51 29.78
N GLN A 162 -0.96 -1.33 29.68
CA GLN A 162 -1.94 -2.26 30.24
C GLN A 162 -1.86 -3.66 29.61
N LEU A 163 -1.73 -3.76 28.29
CA LEU A 163 -1.61 -5.05 27.59
C LEU A 163 -0.37 -5.82 28.00
N ARG A 164 0.78 -5.17 28.14
CA ARG A 164 2.01 -5.84 28.59
C ARG A 164 1.84 -6.43 29.98
N TRP A 165 1.13 -5.71 30.86
CA TRP A 165 0.79 -6.23 32.18
C TRP A 165 -0.13 -7.46 32.11
N GLU A 166 -1.13 -7.45 31.22
CA GLU A 166 -2.06 -8.57 31.01
C GLU A 166 -1.40 -9.80 30.33
N LEU A 167 -0.50 -9.57 29.38
CA LEU A 167 0.13 -10.62 28.56
C LEU A 167 1.39 -11.22 29.20
N GLY A 168 2.09 -10.43 30.04
CA GLY A 168 3.39 -10.78 30.59
C GLY A 168 4.56 -10.53 29.61
N SER A 169 5.77 -10.52 30.15
CA SER A 169 7.01 -10.21 29.42
C SER A 169 7.38 -11.27 28.38
N SER A 170 7.04 -12.54 28.58
CA SER A 170 7.32 -13.61 27.61
C SER A 170 6.35 -13.64 26.42
N ASN A 171 5.26 -12.86 26.47
CA ASN A 171 4.28 -12.79 25.39
C ASN A 171 4.17 -11.40 24.74
N SER A 172 4.97 -10.44 25.21
CA SER A 172 4.96 -9.07 24.71
C SER A 172 6.33 -8.43 24.69
N LEU A 173 6.66 -7.75 23.60
CA LEU A 173 7.93 -7.05 23.38
C LEU A 173 7.65 -5.63 22.85
N VAL A 174 8.48 -4.65 23.23
CA VAL A 174 8.46 -3.28 22.72
C VAL A 174 9.75 -2.98 21.97
N ILE A 175 9.61 -2.63 20.70
CA ILE A 175 10.69 -2.08 19.87
C ILE A 175 10.48 -0.58 19.78
N HIS A 176 11.51 0.20 20.12
CA HIS A 176 11.47 1.66 20.04
C HIS A 176 12.45 2.16 18.98
N LEU A 177 11.91 2.75 17.91
CA LEU A 177 12.69 3.41 16.87
C LEU A 177 13.07 4.82 17.32
N THR A 178 14.31 5.19 17.03
CA THR A 178 14.90 6.48 17.44
C THR A 178 15.91 6.96 16.41
N LEU A 179 16.29 8.24 16.48
CA LEU A 179 17.28 8.86 15.59
C LEU A 179 18.61 9.07 16.30
N ILE A 180 19.70 8.64 15.66
CA ILE A 180 21.08 9.01 16.01
C ILE A 180 21.58 10.00 14.95
N PRO A 181 21.37 11.31 15.16
CA PRO A 181 21.79 12.31 14.19
C PRO A 181 23.31 12.48 14.18
N TYR A 182 23.84 12.78 13.00
CA TYR A 182 25.22 13.18 12.81
C TYR A 182 25.32 14.70 12.72
N LEU A 183 26.14 15.31 13.59
CA LEU A 183 26.40 16.74 13.53
C LEU A 183 27.61 17.00 12.65
N SER A 184 27.36 17.43 11.41
CA SER A 184 28.40 17.67 10.39
C SER A 184 29.50 18.64 10.86
N ALA A 185 29.14 19.69 11.59
CA ALA A 185 30.09 20.67 12.12
C ALA A 185 31.04 20.09 13.17
N ALA A 186 30.56 19.16 14.01
CA ALA A 186 31.32 18.52 15.08
C ALA A 186 31.89 17.14 14.68
N LYS A 187 31.48 16.62 13.52
CA LYS A 187 31.84 15.32 12.96
C LYS A 187 31.61 14.15 13.92
N GLU A 188 30.48 14.16 14.63
CA GLU A 188 30.17 13.16 15.64
C GLU A 188 28.68 12.78 15.64
N LEU A 189 28.41 11.53 16.01
CA LEU A 189 27.07 11.01 16.24
C LEU A 189 26.58 11.37 17.64
N LYS A 190 25.32 11.81 17.75
CA LYS A 190 24.73 12.20 19.04
C LYS A 190 23.70 11.20 19.53
N THR A 191 23.96 10.63 20.70
CA THR A 191 23.05 9.69 21.37
C THR A 191 22.00 10.35 22.26
N LYS A 192 22.16 11.65 22.54
CA LYS A 192 21.29 12.38 23.49
C LYS A 192 19.81 12.37 23.09
N PRO A 193 19.42 12.58 21.82
CA PRO A 193 18.01 12.48 21.42
C PRO A 193 17.39 11.14 21.77
N THR A 194 18.08 10.04 21.51
CA THR A 194 17.63 8.70 21.89
C THR A 194 17.47 8.52 23.39
N GLN A 195 18.41 9.00 24.20
CA GLN A 195 18.31 8.93 25.66
C GLN A 195 17.04 9.63 26.18
N HIS A 196 16.73 10.82 25.65
CA HIS A 196 15.52 11.55 26.02
C HIS A 196 14.25 10.85 25.53
N SER A 197 14.27 10.34 24.30
CA SER A 197 13.15 9.60 23.71
C SER A 197 12.76 8.37 24.54
N VAL A 198 13.76 7.56 24.93
CA VAL A 198 13.54 6.38 25.78
C VAL A 198 13.07 6.80 27.17
N LYS A 199 13.61 7.89 27.73
CA LYS A 199 13.14 8.41 29.02
C LYS A 199 11.66 8.78 28.97
N THR A 200 11.20 9.45 27.92
CA THR A 200 9.77 9.81 27.75
C THR A 200 8.87 8.56 27.67
N LEU A 201 9.33 7.51 26.97
CA LEU A 201 8.62 6.23 26.92
C LEU A 201 8.53 5.58 28.31
N MET A 202 9.63 5.61 29.07
CA MET A 202 9.70 5.08 30.44
C MET A 202 8.83 5.88 31.43
N GLU A 203 8.77 7.20 31.28
CA GLU A 203 7.86 8.07 32.06
C GLU A 203 6.38 7.71 31.84
N SER A 204 6.06 7.14 30.68
CA SER A 204 4.73 6.59 30.37
C SER A 204 4.53 5.15 30.90
N GLY A 205 5.49 4.60 31.64
CA GLY A 205 5.44 3.27 32.24
C GLY A 205 5.81 2.12 31.29
N ILE A 206 6.43 2.41 30.14
CA ILE A 206 6.87 1.40 29.17
C ILE A 206 8.40 1.39 29.06
N ASN A 207 9.01 0.22 29.25
CA ASN A 207 10.42 0.01 28.94
C ASN A 207 10.55 -0.52 27.51
N ALA A 208 11.47 0.06 26.72
CA ALA A 208 11.86 -0.52 25.45
C ALA A 208 12.65 -1.81 25.71
N ASP A 209 12.36 -2.87 24.95
CA ASP A 209 13.11 -4.14 25.02
C ASP A 209 14.21 -4.18 23.94
N ILE A 210 13.99 -3.49 22.82
CA ILE A 210 14.93 -3.33 21.70
C ILE A 210 14.91 -1.87 21.23
N LEU A 211 16.08 -1.32 20.94
CA LEU A 211 16.25 -0.02 20.29
C LEU A 211 16.64 -0.23 18.83
N VAL A 212 15.92 0.42 17.92
CA VAL A 212 16.30 0.49 16.51
C VAL A 212 16.76 1.91 16.22
N CYS A 213 18.07 2.07 16.03
CA CYS A 213 18.74 3.35 15.92
C CYS A 213 18.91 3.74 14.45
N ARG A 214 18.02 4.61 13.94
CA ARG A 214 18.14 5.19 12.59
C ARG A 214 19.32 6.14 12.51
N THR A 215 20.12 6.02 11.45
CA THR A 215 21.33 6.83 11.29
C THR A 215 21.86 6.83 9.85
N GLU A 216 22.63 7.85 9.50
CA GLU A 216 23.33 7.96 8.21
C GLU A 216 24.70 7.25 8.23
N HIS A 217 25.31 7.09 9.41
CA HIS A 217 26.66 6.57 9.59
C HIS A 217 26.69 5.30 10.46
N ASP A 218 27.77 4.53 10.36
CA ASP A 218 27.94 3.35 11.21
C ASP A 218 28.12 3.73 12.69
N ILE A 219 27.45 2.98 13.55
CA ILE A 219 27.45 3.16 15.00
C ILE A 219 28.55 2.29 15.59
N SER A 220 29.52 2.91 16.27
CA SER A 220 30.59 2.18 16.95
C SER A 220 30.09 1.38 18.16
N ASP A 221 30.84 0.36 18.56
CA ASP A 221 30.54 -0.42 19.76
C ASP A 221 30.51 0.44 21.03
N GLU A 222 31.33 1.50 21.10
CA GLU A 222 31.30 2.47 22.20
C GLU A 222 29.93 3.17 22.28
N ILE A 223 29.37 3.59 21.14
CA ILE A 223 28.05 4.22 21.09
C ILE A 223 26.97 3.20 21.44
N LYS A 224 27.04 1.95 20.94
CA LYS A 224 26.09 0.89 21.29
C LYS A 224 26.10 0.61 22.80
N ASN A 225 27.26 0.45 23.42
CA ASN A 225 27.42 0.25 24.86
C ASN A 225 26.88 1.44 25.67
N LYS A 226 27.14 2.67 25.21
CA LYS A 226 26.61 3.89 25.83
C LYS A 226 25.09 3.91 25.78
N LEU A 227 24.49 3.64 24.63
CA LEU A 227 23.03 3.60 24.48
C LEU A 227 22.41 2.51 25.36
N ALA A 228 22.98 1.30 25.37
CA ALA A 228 22.55 0.20 26.23
C ALA A 228 22.52 0.60 27.70
N LEU A 229 23.61 1.20 28.19
CA LEU A 229 23.73 1.67 29.57
C LEU A 229 22.69 2.76 29.91
N PHE A 230 22.60 3.80 29.09
CA PHE A 230 21.72 4.94 29.37
C PHE A 230 20.23 4.63 29.19
N CYS A 231 19.90 3.68 28.32
CA CYS A 231 18.52 3.31 28.00
C CYS A 231 18.06 2.03 28.72
N ASN A 232 18.93 1.44 29.55
CA ASN A 232 18.68 0.21 30.31
C ASN A 232 18.18 -0.96 29.42
N VAL A 233 18.89 -1.21 28.33
CA VAL A 233 18.66 -2.35 27.41
C VAL A 233 19.94 -3.17 27.25
N ASP A 234 19.81 -4.42 26.81
CA ASP A 234 20.98 -5.25 26.50
C ASP A 234 21.75 -4.66 25.31
N VAL A 235 23.08 -4.82 25.29
CA VAL A 235 23.94 -4.30 24.21
C VAL A 235 23.56 -4.89 22.85
N ASP A 236 23.22 -6.18 22.81
CA ASP A 236 22.76 -6.86 21.59
C ASP A 236 21.36 -6.43 21.14
N SER A 237 20.64 -5.66 21.98
CA SER A 237 19.32 -5.10 21.68
C SER A 237 19.40 -3.66 21.17
N VAL A 238 20.61 -3.13 20.93
CA VAL A 238 20.85 -1.86 20.24
C VAL A 238 21.16 -2.15 18.77
N ILE A 239 20.14 -2.05 17.93
CA ILE A 239 20.15 -2.45 16.53
C ILE A 239 20.42 -1.22 15.64
N GLN A 240 21.46 -1.28 14.81
CA GLN A 240 21.73 -0.21 13.85
C GLN A 240 20.75 -0.30 12.68
N SER A 241 20.10 0.81 12.34
CA SER A 241 19.31 0.93 11.10
C SER A 241 19.88 2.07 10.25
N LYS A 242 20.88 1.72 9.44
CA LYS A 242 21.51 2.68 8.52
C LYS A 242 20.57 3.00 7.34
N ASP A 243 20.73 4.18 6.77
CA ASP A 243 20.07 4.50 5.50
C ASP A 243 20.44 3.50 4.40
N ALA A 244 19.41 3.07 3.68
CA ALA A 244 19.49 2.02 2.68
C ALA A 244 19.22 2.60 1.29
N SER A 245 19.87 2.04 0.26
CA SER A 245 19.67 2.50 -1.13
C SER A 245 18.27 2.17 -1.65
N THR A 246 17.63 1.16 -1.09
CA THR A 246 16.24 0.77 -1.34
C THR A 246 15.64 0.18 -0.08
N ILE A 247 14.32 0.32 0.09
CA ILE A 247 13.58 -0.27 1.22
C ILE A 247 13.76 -1.79 1.30
N TYR A 248 14.03 -2.44 0.16
CA TYR A 248 14.21 -3.88 0.06
C TYR A 248 15.56 -4.38 0.60
N ASP A 249 16.53 -3.49 0.85
CA ASP A 249 17.77 -3.84 1.55
C ASP A 249 17.55 -4.01 3.05
N VAL A 250 16.53 -3.34 3.61
CA VAL A 250 16.34 -3.25 5.07
C VAL A 250 16.18 -4.62 5.73
N PRO A 251 15.41 -5.59 5.19
CA PRO A 251 15.35 -6.95 5.75
C PRO A 251 16.73 -7.60 5.86
N LEU A 252 17.57 -7.52 4.83
CA LEU A 252 18.92 -8.10 4.82
C LEU A 252 19.86 -7.39 5.81
N MET A 253 19.70 -6.07 5.96
CA MET A 253 20.44 -5.29 6.97
C MET A 253 20.02 -5.67 8.39
N MET A 254 18.72 -5.87 8.64
CA MET A 254 18.21 -6.28 9.95
C MET A 254 18.57 -7.72 10.30
N GLU A 255 18.66 -8.62 9.31
CA GLU A 255 19.20 -9.98 9.48
C GLU A 255 20.68 -9.92 9.91
N LYS A 256 21.48 -9.07 9.26
CA LYS A 256 22.89 -8.86 9.61
C LYS A 256 23.06 -8.32 11.04
N GLU A 257 22.19 -7.40 11.47
CA GLU A 257 22.15 -6.89 12.85
C GLU A 257 21.47 -7.86 13.84
N LYS A 258 20.98 -9.02 13.38
CA LYS A 258 20.37 -10.08 14.19
C LYS A 258 19.10 -9.66 14.93
N LEU A 259 18.35 -8.69 14.40
CA LEU A 259 17.13 -8.18 15.03
C LEU A 259 16.12 -9.31 15.32
N ASP A 260 15.88 -10.15 14.33
CA ASP A 260 15.01 -11.32 14.41
C ASP A 260 15.43 -12.31 15.51
N THR A 261 16.74 -12.57 15.63
CA THR A 261 17.30 -13.47 16.64
C THR A 261 17.10 -12.93 18.05
N VAL A 262 17.29 -11.62 18.25
CA VAL A 262 17.05 -10.95 19.54
C VAL A 262 15.57 -11.01 19.91
N VAL A 263 14.67 -10.79 18.95
CA VAL A 263 13.22 -10.89 19.14
C VAL A 263 12.82 -12.31 19.57
N LEU A 264 13.29 -13.35 18.88
CA LEU A 264 12.99 -14.74 19.22
C LEU A 264 13.47 -15.11 20.62
N ARG A 265 14.68 -14.67 20.99
CA ARG A 265 15.25 -14.86 22.33
C ARG A 265 14.40 -14.21 23.41
N LYS A 266 14.00 -12.94 23.23
CA LYS A 266 13.23 -12.19 24.22
C LYS A 266 11.78 -12.67 24.37
N LEU A 267 11.21 -13.26 23.32
CA LEU A 267 9.86 -13.86 23.35
C LEU A 267 9.84 -15.34 23.74
N ASP A 268 11.00 -15.92 24.06
CA ASP A 268 11.18 -17.34 24.42
C ASP A 268 10.60 -18.30 23.35
N ILE A 269 10.91 -18.01 22.08
CA ILE A 269 10.48 -18.83 20.93
C ILE A 269 11.65 -19.73 20.53
N SER A 270 11.51 -21.04 20.73
CA SER A 270 12.55 -22.04 20.44
C SER A 270 12.30 -22.88 19.19
N ASN A 271 11.05 -22.97 18.72
CA ASN A 271 10.67 -23.74 17.54
C ASN A 271 10.65 -22.85 16.29
N PHE A 272 11.81 -22.63 15.68
CA PHE A 272 11.95 -21.87 14.44
C PHE A 272 12.96 -22.52 13.49
N SER A 273 12.81 -22.32 12.18
CA SER A 273 13.76 -22.83 11.18
C SER A 273 14.96 -21.91 11.01
N SER A 274 16.00 -22.39 10.35
CA SER A 274 17.05 -21.52 9.81
C SER A 274 16.43 -20.52 8.83
N THR A 275 16.87 -19.26 8.89
CA THR A 275 16.43 -18.21 7.98
C THR A 275 16.86 -18.54 6.55
N SER A 276 15.93 -18.41 5.59
CA SER A 276 16.27 -18.43 4.16
C SER A 276 15.75 -17.16 3.48
N MET A 277 16.67 -16.27 3.10
CA MET A 277 16.37 -15.03 2.39
C MET A 277 16.76 -15.09 0.90
N SER A 278 17.02 -16.27 0.35
CA SER A 278 17.57 -16.45 -1.02
C SER A 278 16.75 -15.73 -2.08
N ASN A 279 15.42 -15.90 -2.07
CA ASN A 279 14.52 -15.29 -3.05
C ASN A 279 14.50 -13.76 -2.92
N TRP A 280 14.58 -13.25 -1.68
CA TRP A 280 14.64 -11.82 -1.41
C TRP A 280 15.96 -11.22 -1.89
N THR A 281 17.08 -11.91 -1.62
CA THR A 281 18.40 -11.52 -2.12
C THR A 281 18.45 -11.51 -3.64
N GLU A 282 17.87 -12.51 -4.30
CA GLU A 282 17.78 -12.57 -5.76
C GLU A 282 16.97 -11.40 -6.32
N PHE A 283 15.80 -11.10 -5.74
CA PHE A 283 14.99 -9.95 -6.10
C PHE A 283 15.77 -8.62 -5.98
N VAL A 284 16.47 -8.41 -4.86
CA VAL A 284 17.28 -7.20 -4.64
C VAL A 284 18.43 -7.13 -5.65
N ASN A 285 19.06 -8.25 -5.99
CA ASN A 285 20.13 -8.31 -6.98
C ASN A 285 19.64 -7.90 -8.37
N ARG A 286 18.52 -8.45 -8.85
CA ARG A 286 17.94 -8.09 -10.15
C ARG A 286 17.51 -6.62 -10.20
N LEU A 287 17.00 -6.10 -9.08
CA LEU A 287 16.63 -4.69 -8.95
C LEU A 287 17.84 -3.75 -9.07
N LYS A 288 18.96 -4.09 -8.42
CA LYS A 288 20.18 -3.26 -8.41
C LYS A 288 21.01 -3.38 -9.68
N TYR A 289 20.96 -4.53 -10.35
CA TYR A 289 21.77 -4.84 -11.53
C TYR A 289 20.89 -5.28 -12.73
N PRO A 290 20.02 -4.39 -13.23
CA PRO A 290 19.17 -4.70 -14.38
C PRO A 290 19.99 -4.77 -15.68
N LYS A 291 19.54 -5.60 -16.62
CA LYS A 291 20.15 -5.77 -17.96
C LYS A 291 19.63 -4.77 -18.97
N ASN A 292 18.39 -4.32 -18.82
CA ASN A 292 17.73 -3.42 -19.77
C ASN A 292 17.19 -2.17 -19.06
N THR A 293 16.76 -1.18 -19.82
CA THR A 293 16.06 0.01 -19.31
C THR A 293 14.89 0.35 -20.22
N VAL A 294 13.75 0.73 -19.63
CA VAL A 294 12.56 1.20 -20.36
C VAL A 294 12.04 2.49 -19.74
N ASN A 295 11.46 3.36 -20.56
CA ASN A 295 10.87 4.63 -20.16
C ASN A 295 9.35 4.51 -20.15
N ILE A 296 8.72 4.63 -18.97
CA ILE A 296 7.26 4.50 -18.83
C ILE A 296 6.69 5.82 -18.34
N GLY A 297 5.67 6.34 -19.02
CA GLY A 297 4.92 7.51 -18.57
C GLY A 297 3.82 7.14 -17.60
N LEU A 298 3.78 7.79 -16.44
CA LEU A 298 2.66 7.71 -15.50
C LEU A 298 1.83 8.98 -15.60
N ILE A 299 0.69 8.87 -16.29
CA ILE A 299 -0.23 10.00 -16.53
C ILE A 299 -1.22 10.09 -15.38
N GLY A 300 -0.89 10.98 -14.45
CA GLY A 300 -1.62 11.17 -13.19
C GLY A 300 -2.12 12.59 -13.02
N LYS A 301 -3.14 12.73 -12.17
CA LYS A 301 -3.55 14.03 -11.65
C LYS A 301 -2.63 14.44 -10.49
N TYR A 302 -2.27 13.49 -9.63
CA TYR A 302 -1.54 13.71 -8.38
C TYR A 302 -0.04 13.40 -8.51
N VAL A 303 0.65 14.01 -9.46
CA VAL A 303 2.06 13.66 -9.78
C VAL A 303 3.11 14.42 -8.96
N GLU A 304 2.71 15.47 -8.24
CA GLU A 304 3.61 16.28 -7.40
C GLU A 304 4.04 15.54 -6.13
N LEU A 305 3.17 14.68 -5.60
CA LEU A 305 3.46 13.81 -4.46
C LEU A 305 3.57 12.36 -4.94
N GLN A 306 4.78 11.80 -4.89
CA GLN A 306 5.05 10.41 -5.33
C GLN A 306 4.20 9.38 -4.57
N ASP A 307 3.87 9.64 -3.30
CA ASP A 307 3.09 8.73 -2.47
C ASP A 307 1.63 8.59 -2.91
N SER A 308 1.12 9.48 -3.77
CA SER A 308 -0.24 9.39 -4.31
C SER A 308 -0.48 8.18 -5.22
N TYR A 309 0.61 7.61 -5.76
CA TYR A 309 0.58 6.45 -6.67
C TYR A 309 1.54 5.35 -6.21
N LYS A 310 1.82 5.28 -4.90
CA LYS A 310 2.88 4.45 -4.32
C LYS A 310 2.78 2.98 -4.76
N SER A 311 1.59 2.37 -4.70
CA SER A 311 1.37 0.98 -5.09
C SER A 311 1.66 0.74 -6.57
N ILE A 312 1.31 1.67 -7.47
CA ILE A 312 1.63 1.56 -8.91
C ILE A 312 3.15 1.60 -9.12
N LEU A 313 3.83 2.54 -8.44
CA LEU A 313 5.28 2.67 -8.52
C LEU A 313 5.98 1.40 -8.01
N GLU A 314 5.54 0.84 -6.88
CA GLU A 314 6.10 -0.41 -6.35
C GLU A 314 5.77 -1.62 -7.25
N ALA A 315 4.58 -1.69 -7.83
CA ALA A 315 4.24 -2.75 -8.77
C ALA A 315 5.13 -2.74 -10.02
N LEU A 316 5.52 -1.55 -10.49
CA LEU A 316 6.52 -1.39 -11.56
C LEU A 316 7.93 -1.79 -11.12
N VAL A 317 8.32 -1.52 -9.87
CA VAL A 317 9.59 -2.00 -9.30
C VAL A 317 9.62 -3.53 -9.25
N HIS A 318 8.54 -4.16 -8.79
CA HIS A 318 8.42 -5.63 -8.76
C HIS A 318 8.53 -6.22 -10.18
N ALA A 319 7.75 -5.68 -11.12
CA ALA A 319 7.77 -6.12 -12.51
C ALA A 319 9.11 -5.87 -13.21
N GLY A 320 9.77 -4.75 -12.91
CA GLY A 320 11.12 -4.43 -13.40
C GLY A 320 12.14 -5.47 -12.94
N SER A 321 12.12 -5.84 -11.65
CA SER A 321 13.02 -6.86 -11.11
C SER A 321 12.81 -8.23 -11.77
N VAL A 322 11.55 -8.67 -11.97
CA VAL A 322 11.24 -9.93 -12.67
C VAL A 322 11.79 -9.95 -14.10
N ASN A 323 11.64 -8.84 -14.82
CA ASN A 323 12.11 -8.69 -16.20
C ASN A 323 13.59 -8.26 -16.30
N GLU A 324 14.33 -8.21 -15.18
CA GLU A 324 15.72 -7.68 -15.10
C GLU A 324 15.88 -6.34 -15.83
N THR A 325 14.90 -5.45 -15.66
CA THR A 325 14.76 -4.21 -16.43
C THR A 325 14.54 -3.03 -15.49
N LYS A 326 15.35 -1.99 -15.65
CA LYS A 326 15.16 -0.72 -14.96
C LYS A 326 13.97 0.02 -15.56
N VAL A 327 12.93 0.23 -14.77
CA VAL A 327 11.80 1.07 -15.16
C VAL A 327 12.08 2.52 -14.76
N VAL A 328 12.28 3.38 -15.74
CA VAL A 328 12.39 4.83 -15.54
C VAL A 328 11.01 5.45 -15.71
N ILE A 329 10.47 5.97 -14.62
CA ILE A 329 9.11 6.51 -14.57
C ILE A 329 9.15 8.01 -14.83
N HIS A 330 8.40 8.44 -15.83
CA HIS A 330 8.17 9.83 -16.16
C HIS A 330 6.77 10.21 -15.67
N SER A 331 6.68 10.91 -14.53
CA SER A 331 5.40 11.38 -14.01
C SER A 331 4.91 12.58 -14.83
N ILE A 332 3.76 12.45 -15.49
CA ILE A 332 3.21 13.46 -16.40
C ILE A 332 1.89 13.96 -15.83
N HIS A 333 1.81 15.27 -15.59
CA HIS A 333 0.63 15.90 -15.02
C HIS A 333 -0.47 16.03 -16.09
N SER A 334 -1.62 15.38 -15.88
CA SER A 334 -2.63 15.23 -16.93
C SER A 334 -3.38 16.51 -17.31
N GLU A 335 -3.26 17.60 -16.54
CA GLU A 335 -3.86 18.90 -16.89
C GLU A 335 -3.04 19.71 -17.90
N PHE A 336 -1.75 19.42 -18.04
CA PHE A 336 -0.85 20.18 -18.89
C PHE A 336 -0.50 19.45 -20.18
N ILE A 337 -1.30 18.43 -20.55
CA ILE A 337 -1.07 17.64 -21.77
C ILE A 337 -1.78 18.32 -22.95
N ASP A 338 -0.96 18.85 -23.84
CA ASP A 338 -1.32 19.35 -25.16
C ASP A 338 -0.56 18.58 -26.25
N ASP A 339 -0.73 19.01 -27.51
CA ASP A 339 -0.12 18.35 -28.66
C ASP A 339 1.43 18.46 -28.61
N ASP A 340 1.96 19.53 -28.03
CA ASP A 340 3.40 19.72 -27.86
C ASP A 340 3.97 18.72 -26.83
N GLN A 341 3.29 18.51 -25.70
CA GLN A 341 3.70 17.48 -24.73
C GLN A 341 3.60 16.07 -25.31
N ILE A 342 2.56 15.79 -26.09
CA ILE A 342 2.42 14.50 -26.77
C ILE A 342 3.64 14.26 -27.68
N ASN A 343 3.97 15.23 -28.54
CA ASN A 343 5.05 15.11 -29.51
C ASN A 343 6.44 15.09 -28.87
N ASN A 344 6.65 15.83 -27.79
CA ASN A 344 7.98 15.98 -27.18
C ASN A 344 8.29 14.98 -26.07
N GLN A 345 7.26 14.49 -25.37
CA GLN A 345 7.40 13.62 -24.20
C GLN A 345 6.78 12.25 -24.44
N ILE A 346 5.48 12.17 -24.74
CA ILE A 346 4.75 10.88 -24.82
C ILE A 346 5.25 10.00 -25.98
N SER A 347 5.57 10.60 -27.12
CA SER A 347 6.13 9.93 -28.31
C SER A 347 7.44 9.17 -28.04
N LYS A 348 8.20 9.58 -27.03
CA LYS A 348 9.51 8.99 -26.69
C LYS A 348 9.40 7.86 -25.66
N LEU A 349 8.21 7.62 -25.11
CA LEU A 349 8.00 6.60 -24.10
C LEU A 349 7.89 5.19 -24.72
N ASP A 350 8.23 4.20 -23.92
CA ASP A 350 8.13 2.78 -24.26
C ASP A 350 6.82 2.16 -23.79
N GLY A 351 6.08 2.87 -22.95
CA GLY A 351 4.73 2.52 -22.53
C GLY A 351 4.10 3.62 -21.68
N VAL A 352 2.79 3.59 -21.54
CA VAL A 352 2.02 4.58 -20.79
C VAL A 352 1.04 3.91 -19.84
N ILE A 353 1.06 4.34 -18.58
CA ILE A 353 0.03 4.04 -17.60
C ILE A 353 -0.83 5.29 -17.40
N VAL A 354 -2.15 5.14 -17.55
CA VAL A 354 -3.09 6.16 -17.11
C VAL A 354 -3.62 5.79 -15.74
N ALA A 355 -3.17 6.57 -14.75
CA ALA A 355 -3.44 6.33 -13.34
C ALA A 355 -4.89 6.68 -12.94
N PRO A 356 -5.40 6.14 -11.83
CA PRO A 356 -6.67 6.56 -11.24
C PRO A 356 -6.63 8.04 -10.80
N GLY A 357 -7.81 8.62 -10.60
CA GLY A 357 -7.97 9.97 -10.04
C GLY A 357 -9.44 10.29 -9.77
N PHE A 358 -9.71 11.10 -8.75
CA PHE A 358 -11.07 11.53 -8.42
C PHE A 358 -11.39 12.89 -9.02
N GLY A 359 -12.64 13.04 -9.48
CA GLY A 359 -13.21 14.29 -9.98
C GLY A 359 -12.77 14.68 -11.41
N SER A 360 -13.32 15.79 -11.90
CA SER A 360 -13.32 16.18 -13.32
C SER A 360 -12.06 16.84 -13.87
N ARG A 361 -11.06 17.06 -13.03
CA ARG A 361 -9.83 17.75 -13.42
C ARG A 361 -8.86 16.83 -14.16
N GLY A 362 -8.27 17.33 -15.26
CA GLY A 362 -7.20 16.65 -15.99
C GLY A 362 -7.64 15.45 -16.82
N ILE A 363 -8.93 15.34 -17.14
CA ILE A 363 -9.54 14.24 -17.90
C ILE A 363 -9.19 14.30 -19.39
N GLU A 364 -9.31 15.47 -20.02
CA GLU A 364 -9.04 15.62 -21.45
C GLU A 364 -7.59 15.28 -21.82
N GLY A 365 -6.62 15.62 -20.97
CA GLY A 365 -5.23 15.22 -21.21
C GLY A 365 -5.01 13.70 -21.16
N LYS A 366 -5.73 12.99 -20.29
CA LYS A 366 -5.73 11.52 -20.28
C LYS A 366 -6.30 10.96 -21.60
N ILE A 367 -7.45 11.46 -22.03
CA ILE A 367 -8.11 11.03 -23.27
C ILE A 367 -7.21 11.27 -24.50
N LYS A 368 -6.61 12.46 -24.62
CA LYS A 368 -5.66 12.78 -25.70
C LYS A 368 -4.45 11.85 -25.71
N SER A 369 -3.91 11.54 -24.53
CA SER A 369 -2.78 10.61 -24.41
C SER A 369 -3.15 9.20 -24.84
N ILE A 370 -4.34 8.72 -24.44
CA ILE A 370 -4.85 7.40 -24.81
C ILE A 370 -5.03 7.29 -26.32
N LYS A 371 -5.60 8.32 -26.96
CA LYS A 371 -5.72 8.39 -28.41
C LYS A 371 -4.38 8.22 -29.10
N TYR A 372 -3.38 8.97 -28.66
CA TYR A 372 -2.04 8.91 -29.24
C TYR A 372 -1.39 7.53 -29.09
N VAL A 373 -1.42 6.93 -27.90
CA VAL A 373 -0.83 5.59 -27.70
C VAL A 373 -1.58 4.49 -28.45
N ARG A 374 -2.91 4.61 -28.58
CA ARG A 374 -3.74 3.71 -29.37
C ARG A 374 -3.34 3.76 -30.85
N GLU A 375 -3.21 4.96 -31.42
CA GLU A 375 -2.91 5.16 -32.84
C GLU A 375 -1.47 4.78 -33.20
N ASN A 376 -0.53 4.88 -32.26
CA ASN A 376 0.89 4.58 -32.46
C ASN A 376 1.32 3.21 -31.92
N ASN A 377 0.37 2.37 -31.48
CA ASN A 377 0.62 1.04 -30.91
C ASN A 377 1.65 1.04 -29.76
N ILE A 378 1.67 2.11 -28.95
CA ILE A 378 2.48 2.18 -27.74
C ILE A 378 1.78 1.36 -26.65
N PRO A 379 2.49 0.49 -25.90
CA PRO A 379 1.91 -0.27 -24.79
C PRO A 379 1.13 0.63 -23.82
N PHE A 380 -0.14 0.30 -23.59
CA PHE A 380 -1.07 1.10 -22.78
C PHE A 380 -1.69 0.30 -21.65
N PHE A 381 -1.59 0.81 -20.42
CA PHE A 381 -2.25 0.28 -19.23
C PHE A 381 -3.18 1.33 -18.57
N GLY A 382 -4.50 1.12 -18.64
CA GLY A 382 -5.48 1.93 -17.94
C GLY A 382 -5.91 1.28 -16.62
N ILE A 383 -5.80 1.98 -15.49
CA ILE A 383 -6.20 1.47 -14.17
C ILE A 383 -7.38 2.29 -13.63
N CYS A 384 -8.48 1.61 -13.30
CA CYS A 384 -9.73 2.19 -12.79
C CYS A 384 -10.22 3.33 -13.70
N LEU A 385 -10.06 4.60 -13.30
CA LEU A 385 -10.35 5.75 -14.16
C LEU A 385 -9.62 5.64 -15.52
N GLY A 386 -8.41 5.08 -15.57
CA GLY A 386 -7.69 4.88 -16.82
C GLY A 386 -8.41 3.98 -17.83
N MET A 387 -9.10 2.93 -17.36
CA MET A 387 -9.97 2.12 -18.22
C MET A 387 -11.17 2.95 -18.70
N GLN A 388 -11.82 3.67 -17.79
CA GLN A 388 -12.96 4.51 -18.13
C GLN A 388 -12.60 5.57 -19.19
N MET A 389 -11.42 6.18 -19.09
CA MET A 389 -10.96 7.16 -20.08
C MET A 389 -10.69 6.51 -21.43
N ALA A 390 -10.23 5.27 -21.46
CA ALA A 390 -10.04 4.54 -22.71
C ALA A 390 -11.37 4.20 -23.39
N VAL A 391 -12.42 3.85 -22.62
CA VAL A 391 -13.77 3.68 -23.17
C VAL A 391 -14.29 5.00 -23.76
N ILE A 392 -14.12 6.11 -23.03
CA ILE A 392 -14.57 7.43 -23.50
C ILE A 392 -13.81 7.83 -24.77
N GLU A 393 -12.49 7.70 -24.78
CA GLU A 393 -11.66 7.98 -25.97
C GLU A 393 -12.11 7.18 -27.18
N TYR A 394 -12.32 5.88 -27.00
CA TYR A 394 -12.73 4.99 -28.08
C TYR A 394 -14.13 5.31 -28.59
N SER A 395 -15.06 5.64 -27.69
CA SER A 395 -16.43 6.04 -28.04
C SER A 395 -16.45 7.34 -28.84
N ARG A 396 -15.63 8.33 -28.45
CA ARG A 396 -15.52 9.62 -29.17
C ARG A 396 -14.91 9.45 -30.55
N ASN A 397 -13.82 8.69 -30.67
CA ASN A 397 -13.01 8.68 -31.90
C ASN A 397 -13.33 7.53 -32.87
N ILE A 398 -13.81 6.38 -32.40
CA ILE A 398 -14.11 5.21 -33.24
C ILE A 398 -15.62 5.07 -33.46
N LEU A 399 -16.43 5.22 -32.42
CA LEU A 399 -17.89 5.20 -32.55
C LEU A 399 -18.49 6.53 -33.01
N ASN A 400 -17.68 7.59 -33.10
CA ASN A 400 -18.10 8.96 -33.45
C ASN A 400 -19.20 9.52 -32.54
N LEU A 401 -19.20 9.11 -31.26
CA LEU A 401 -20.07 9.63 -30.22
C LEU A 401 -19.35 10.78 -29.52
N GLU A 402 -19.23 11.93 -30.19
CA GLU A 402 -18.35 13.05 -29.80
C GLU A 402 -18.55 13.53 -28.36
N ASP A 403 -19.80 13.54 -27.88
CA ASP A 403 -20.20 13.98 -26.54
C ASP A 403 -20.08 12.88 -25.47
N SER A 404 -19.49 11.71 -25.79
CA SER A 404 -19.36 10.61 -24.83
C SER A 404 -18.61 11.02 -23.57
N ASN A 405 -19.16 10.71 -22.40
CA ASN A 405 -18.52 11.02 -21.14
C ASN A 405 -18.95 10.08 -20.00
N SER A 406 -18.33 10.26 -18.83
CA SER A 406 -18.81 9.72 -17.57
C SER A 406 -19.81 10.67 -16.91
N THR A 407 -20.90 10.14 -16.38
CA THR A 407 -21.83 10.91 -15.53
C THR A 407 -21.19 11.44 -14.25
N GLU A 408 -19.99 10.98 -13.86
CA GLU A 408 -19.20 11.60 -12.80
C GLU A 408 -18.69 12.99 -13.20
N MET A 409 -18.27 13.12 -14.46
CA MET A 409 -17.57 14.29 -14.98
C MET A 409 -18.51 15.26 -15.67
N ASP A 410 -19.50 14.72 -16.36
CA ASP A 410 -20.55 15.47 -17.04
C ASP A 410 -21.88 14.74 -16.93
N GLU A 411 -22.74 15.20 -16.01
CA GLU A 411 -24.09 14.65 -15.82
C GLU A 411 -25.03 14.92 -17.02
N LYS A 412 -24.67 15.85 -17.92
CA LYS A 412 -25.50 16.28 -19.05
C LYS A 412 -25.13 15.63 -20.37
N THR A 413 -24.10 14.78 -20.39
CA THR A 413 -23.68 14.05 -21.61
C THR A 413 -24.87 13.32 -22.23
N SER A 414 -25.03 13.49 -23.54
CA SER A 414 -25.98 12.73 -24.35
C SER A 414 -25.59 11.26 -24.49
N HIS A 415 -24.31 10.94 -24.24
CA HIS A 415 -23.74 9.61 -24.39
C HIS A 415 -22.99 9.15 -23.12
N PRO A 416 -23.74 8.79 -22.04
CA PRO A 416 -23.15 8.34 -20.78
C PRO A 416 -22.61 6.91 -20.89
N VAL A 417 -21.47 6.75 -21.57
CA VAL A 417 -20.79 5.46 -21.75
C VAL A 417 -20.21 4.92 -20.44
N ILE A 418 -19.95 5.80 -19.47
CA ILE A 418 -19.62 5.45 -18.09
C ILE A 418 -20.70 6.03 -17.16
N SER A 419 -21.37 5.20 -16.37
CA SER A 419 -22.49 5.65 -15.53
C SER A 419 -22.68 4.82 -14.27
N LEU A 420 -23.46 5.36 -13.31
CA LEU A 420 -23.97 4.55 -12.20
C LEU A 420 -25.01 3.56 -12.73
N MET A 421 -24.95 2.31 -12.26
CA MET A 421 -25.94 1.28 -12.55
C MET A 421 -27.37 1.75 -12.19
N GLN A 422 -28.38 1.36 -12.97
CA GLN A 422 -29.77 1.78 -12.73
C GLN A 422 -30.25 1.43 -11.31
N ASP A 423 -29.88 0.25 -10.79
CA ASP A 423 -30.22 -0.20 -9.44
C ASP A 423 -29.59 0.66 -8.32
N GLN A 424 -28.52 1.38 -8.65
CA GLN A 424 -27.79 2.25 -7.72
C GLN A 424 -28.26 3.71 -7.77
N LYS A 425 -29.02 4.12 -8.80
CA LYS A 425 -29.50 5.51 -8.97
C LYS A 425 -30.49 5.94 -7.88
N ASN A 426 -31.18 4.99 -7.24
CA ASN A 426 -32.16 5.24 -6.17
C ASN A 426 -31.57 5.22 -4.75
N ILE A 427 -30.26 4.98 -4.59
CA ILE A 427 -29.60 4.94 -3.28
C ILE A 427 -29.24 6.37 -2.84
N ILE A 428 -29.95 6.89 -1.83
CA ILE A 428 -29.82 8.28 -1.33
C ILE A 428 -28.45 8.53 -0.67
N ASN A 429 -27.86 7.51 -0.03
CA ASN A 429 -26.54 7.60 0.59
C ASN A 429 -25.45 7.31 -0.43
N LYS A 430 -24.68 8.33 -0.83
CA LYS A 430 -23.53 8.20 -1.75
C LYS A 430 -22.48 7.14 -1.33
N GLY A 431 -22.45 6.72 -0.06
CA GLY A 431 -21.60 5.62 0.42
C GLY A 431 -22.08 4.22 0.01
N GLY A 432 -23.38 4.01 -0.23
CA GLY A 432 -23.96 2.69 -0.47
C GLY A 432 -23.75 2.11 -1.87
N THR A 433 -23.16 2.87 -2.80
CA THR A 433 -22.94 2.45 -4.20
C THR A 433 -21.47 2.12 -4.50
N MET A 434 -20.55 2.35 -3.55
CA MET A 434 -19.12 2.13 -3.76
C MET A 434 -18.76 0.66 -3.77
N ARG A 435 -18.08 0.21 -4.83
CA ARG A 435 -17.45 -1.10 -4.88
C ARG A 435 -16.08 -1.03 -4.24
N LEU A 436 -15.97 -1.64 -3.07
CA LEU A 436 -14.75 -1.77 -2.30
C LEU A 436 -14.34 -3.24 -2.18
N GLY A 437 -13.03 -3.48 -2.07
CA GLY A 437 -12.48 -4.80 -1.79
C GLY A 437 -12.48 -5.73 -3.00
N SER A 438 -12.36 -7.02 -2.74
CA SER A 438 -12.17 -8.05 -3.76
C SER A 438 -13.47 -8.45 -4.46
N TRP A 439 -13.48 -8.38 -5.79
CA TRP A 439 -14.59 -8.84 -6.64
C TRP A 439 -14.07 -9.87 -7.66
N GLY A 440 -14.94 -10.82 -8.03
CA GLY A 440 -14.62 -11.84 -9.03
C GLY A 440 -14.72 -11.30 -10.47
N CYS A 441 -13.86 -11.81 -11.34
CA CYS A 441 -13.86 -11.51 -12.77
C CYS A 441 -13.57 -12.79 -13.56
N ASP A 442 -14.48 -13.13 -14.47
CA ASP A 442 -14.34 -14.25 -15.40
C ASP A 442 -13.73 -13.76 -16.71
N LEU A 443 -12.63 -14.40 -17.12
CA LEU A 443 -11.83 -14.02 -18.27
C LEU A 443 -12.22 -14.82 -19.52
N ASP A 444 -12.28 -14.15 -20.66
CA ASP A 444 -12.45 -14.80 -21.96
C ASP A 444 -11.17 -15.55 -22.35
N LYS A 445 -11.28 -16.86 -22.63
CA LYS A 445 -10.17 -17.75 -23.03
C LYS A 445 -9.40 -17.25 -24.26
N GLY A 446 -10.05 -16.51 -25.16
CA GLY A 446 -9.42 -15.96 -26.36
C GLY A 446 -8.68 -14.64 -26.13
N SER A 447 -8.69 -14.10 -24.91
CA SER A 447 -8.14 -12.77 -24.60
C SER A 447 -6.64 -12.78 -24.33
N LYS A 448 -6.01 -11.60 -24.37
CA LYS A 448 -4.62 -11.42 -23.95
C LYS A 448 -4.50 -11.58 -22.44
N VAL A 449 -5.44 -11.02 -21.69
CA VAL A 449 -5.45 -11.12 -20.22
C VAL A 449 -5.58 -12.56 -19.71
N PHE A 450 -6.35 -13.44 -20.37
CA PHE A 450 -6.40 -14.86 -20.01
C PHE A 450 -5.03 -15.53 -20.14
N LYS A 451 -4.26 -15.20 -21.18
CA LYS A 451 -2.89 -15.73 -21.35
C LYS A 451 -1.94 -15.19 -20.28
N ILE A 452 -2.11 -13.94 -19.86
CA ILE A 452 -1.28 -13.30 -18.83
C ILE A 452 -1.55 -13.90 -17.44
N TYR A 453 -2.82 -14.01 -17.05
CA TYR A 453 -3.19 -14.58 -15.75
C TYR A 453 -3.09 -16.11 -15.70
N ASN A 454 -3.23 -16.77 -16.86
CA ASN A 454 -3.33 -18.22 -16.98
C ASN A 454 -4.42 -18.82 -16.05
N SER A 455 -5.53 -18.11 -15.87
CA SER A 455 -6.69 -18.50 -15.07
C SER A 455 -7.98 -18.08 -15.75
N LYS A 456 -9.04 -18.87 -15.58
CA LYS A 456 -10.38 -18.53 -16.07
C LYS A 456 -11.08 -17.51 -15.17
N THR A 457 -10.84 -17.57 -13.87
CA THR A 457 -11.50 -16.71 -12.89
C THR A 457 -10.43 -16.11 -12.00
N ILE A 458 -10.51 -14.80 -11.81
CA ILE A 458 -9.61 -14.03 -10.96
C ILE A 458 -10.42 -13.23 -9.93
N THR A 459 -9.74 -12.72 -8.92
CA THR A 459 -10.32 -11.80 -7.93
C THR A 459 -9.44 -10.58 -7.78
N GLU A 460 -10.00 -9.39 -7.88
CA GLU A 460 -9.24 -8.14 -7.87
C GLU A 460 -9.91 -7.06 -7.02
N ARG A 461 -9.12 -6.11 -6.53
CA ARG A 461 -9.59 -5.10 -5.58
C ARG A 461 -10.13 -3.86 -6.29
N HIS A 462 -11.31 -3.40 -5.88
CA HIS A 462 -11.98 -2.24 -6.46
C HIS A 462 -12.03 -1.07 -5.47
N ARG A 463 -12.04 0.14 -6.04
CA ARG A 463 -12.31 1.39 -5.34
C ARG A 463 -12.96 2.41 -6.28
N HIS A 464 -14.20 2.13 -6.68
CA HIS A 464 -14.91 3.01 -7.62
C HIS A 464 -16.43 2.86 -7.50
N ARG A 465 -17.17 3.74 -8.19
CA ARG A 465 -18.64 3.75 -8.22
C ARG A 465 -19.21 3.65 -9.63
N TRP A 466 -18.52 4.22 -10.61
CA TRP A 466 -19.01 4.32 -11.98
C TRP A 466 -18.55 3.15 -12.83
N GLU A 467 -19.46 2.62 -13.62
CA GLU A 467 -19.29 1.40 -14.39
C GLU A 467 -19.42 1.70 -15.89
N LEU A 468 -18.92 0.79 -16.72
CA LEU A 468 -19.28 0.80 -18.14
C LEU A 468 -20.80 0.65 -18.28
N ASN A 469 -21.42 1.55 -19.04
CA ASN A 469 -22.84 1.44 -19.34
C ASN A 469 -23.07 0.32 -20.38
N ASN A 470 -23.73 -0.75 -19.94
CA ASN A 470 -24.00 -1.93 -20.76
C ASN A 470 -24.83 -1.63 -22.02
N ASP A 471 -25.57 -0.51 -22.08
CA ASP A 471 -26.30 -0.07 -23.28
C ASP A 471 -25.35 0.15 -24.48
N TYR A 472 -24.08 0.47 -24.22
CA TYR A 472 -23.05 0.71 -25.25
C TYR A 472 -22.16 -0.51 -25.54
N LEU A 473 -22.33 -1.61 -24.78
CA LEU A 473 -21.44 -2.76 -24.81
C LEU A 473 -21.34 -3.40 -26.20
N ILE A 474 -22.49 -3.64 -26.85
CA ILE A 474 -22.56 -4.28 -28.17
C ILE A 474 -21.85 -3.40 -29.22
N ALA A 475 -22.13 -2.09 -29.22
CA ALA A 475 -21.50 -1.17 -30.17
C ALA A 475 -19.97 -1.11 -30.00
N LEU A 476 -19.48 -1.11 -28.75
CA LEU A 476 -18.04 -1.14 -28.46
C LEU A 476 -17.40 -2.45 -28.94
N GLN A 477 -18.04 -3.59 -28.71
CA GLN A 477 -17.54 -4.89 -29.16
C GLN A 477 -17.52 -5.02 -30.69
N ASP A 478 -18.61 -4.61 -31.36
CA ASP A 478 -18.75 -4.69 -32.82
C ASP A 478 -17.74 -3.77 -33.55
N SER A 479 -17.33 -2.68 -32.92
CA SER A 479 -16.30 -1.76 -33.45
C SER A 479 -14.86 -2.23 -33.18
N GLY A 480 -14.66 -3.26 -32.35
CA GLY A 480 -13.38 -3.92 -32.12
C GLY A 480 -12.81 -3.79 -30.71
N LEU A 481 -13.44 -3.03 -29.80
CA LEU A 481 -13.03 -2.98 -28.40
C LEU A 481 -13.56 -4.21 -27.66
N LYS A 482 -12.66 -5.11 -27.28
CA LYS A 482 -13.04 -6.37 -26.64
C LYS A 482 -13.20 -6.19 -25.14
N THR A 483 -14.30 -6.66 -24.57
CA THR A 483 -14.46 -6.81 -23.12
C THR A 483 -14.01 -8.20 -22.70
N SER A 484 -12.78 -8.29 -22.19
CA SER A 484 -12.10 -9.56 -21.95
C SER A 484 -12.29 -10.12 -20.53
N GLY A 485 -12.90 -9.35 -19.63
CA GLY A 485 -13.20 -9.76 -18.26
C GLY A 485 -14.53 -9.18 -17.78
N ILE A 486 -15.39 -10.04 -17.23
CA ILE A 486 -16.74 -9.67 -16.76
C ILE A 486 -16.99 -10.33 -15.41
N ASN A 487 -17.62 -9.62 -14.49
CA ASN A 487 -18.14 -10.22 -13.27
C ASN A 487 -19.43 -10.99 -13.57
N SER A 488 -19.38 -12.32 -13.47
CA SER A 488 -20.54 -13.18 -13.80
C SER A 488 -21.75 -13.01 -12.90
N LYS A 489 -21.59 -12.44 -11.70
CA LYS A 489 -22.72 -12.19 -10.79
C LYS A 489 -23.45 -10.91 -11.10
N THR A 490 -22.72 -9.86 -11.51
CA THR A 490 -23.28 -8.52 -11.71
C THR A 490 -23.43 -8.14 -13.18
N GLY A 491 -22.76 -8.85 -14.09
CA GLY A 491 -22.67 -8.49 -15.51
C GLY A 491 -21.81 -7.26 -15.78
N LEU A 492 -21.02 -6.81 -14.80
CA LEU A 492 -20.16 -5.63 -14.92
C LEU A 492 -18.89 -5.97 -15.69
N VAL A 493 -18.50 -5.07 -16.60
CA VAL A 493 -17.25 -5.20 -17.35
C VAL A 493 -16.08 -4.74 -16.49
N GLU A 494 -15.12 -5.63 -16.28
CA GLU A 494 -13.97 -5.39 -15.41
C GLU A 494 -12.68 -5.16 -16.21
N ILE A 495 -12.62 -5.64 -17.45
CA ILE A 495 -11.43 -5.55 -18.31
C ILE A 495 -11.85 -5.27 -19.75
N ILE A 496 -11.17 -4.30 -20.36
CA ILE A 496 -11.17 -4.07 -21.81
C ILE A 496 -9.78 -4.32 -22.39
N GLU A 497 -9.73 -4.77 -23.63
CA GLU A 497 -8.51 -4.84 -24.41
C GLU A 497 -8.80 -4.51 -25.88
N LEU A 498 -7.79 -3.99 -26.58
CA LEU A 498 -7.88 -3.73 -28.01
C LEU A 498 -7.01 -4.76 -28.76
N PRO A 499 -7.62 -5.78 -29.41
CA PRO A 499 -6.86 -6.90 -29.99
C PRO A 499 -5.85 -6.48 -31.07
N THR A 500 -6.14 -5.39 -31.80
CA THR A 500 -5.31 -4.86 -32.89
C THR A 500 -3.99 -4.26 -32.43
N ASN A 501 -3.89 -3.83 -31.16
CA ASN A 501 -2.69 -3.25 -30.58
C ASN A 501 -1.93 -4.29 -29.79
N ASP A 502 -0.60 -4.34 -29.86
CA ASP A 502 0.21 -5.40 -29.24
C ASP A 502 -0.08 -5.58 -27.75
N TRP A 503 -0.15 -4.48 -27.01
CA TRP A 503 -0.52 -4.46 -25.60
C TRP A 503 -1.35 -3.21 -25.27
N PHE A 504 -2.68 -3.34 -25.26
CA PHE A 504 -3.61 -2.28 -24.87
C PHE A 504 -4.67 -2.88 -23.94
N ILE A 505 -4.54 -2.63 -22.64
CA ILE A 505 -5.38 -3.23 -21.61
C ILE A 505 -5.85 -2.13 -20.65
N GLY A 506 -7.15 -2.06 -20.40
CA GLY A 506 -7.77 -1.28 -19.34
C GLY A 506 -8.44 -2.21 -18.33
N VAL A 507 -8.25 -1.94 -17.04
CA VAL A 507 -8.90 -2.66 -15.95
C VAL A 507 -9.66 -1.72 -15.03
N GLN A 508 -10.81 -2.15 -14.53
CA GLN A 508 -11.65 -1.37 -13.62
C GLN A 508 -11.22 -1.50 -12.15
N PHE A 509 -10.51 -2.58 -11.82
CA PHE A 509 -9.88 -2.82 -10.52
C PHE A 509 -8.49 -2.16 -10.42
N HIS A 510 -7.87 -2.30 -9.24
CA HIS A 510 -6.55 -1.83 -8.88
C HIS A 510 -5.58 -3.01 -8.70
N PRO A 511 -4.97 -3.52 -9.79
CA PRO A 511 -4.04 -4.66 -9.72
C PRO A 511 -2.78 -4.35 -8.90
N GLU A 512 -2.43 -3.08 -8.76
CA GLU A 512 -1.26 -2.63 -8.02
C GLU A 512 -1.29 -3.01 -6.54
N TYR A 513 -2.50 -3.08 -5.94
CA TYR A 513 -2.64 -3.42 -4.53
C TYR A 513 -2.22 -4.85 -4.22
N LYS A 514 -2.33 -5.76 -5.20
CA LYS A 514 -1.98 -7.18 -5.06
C LYS A 514 -0.58 -7.53 -5.56
N SER A 515 0.21 -6.55 -6.02
CA SER A 515 1.59 -6.79 -6.43
C SER A 515 2.50 -6.85 -5.20
N THR A 516 3.16 -7.99 -4.98
CA THR A 516 4.13 -8.16 -3.89
C THR A 516 5.51 -8.53 -4.43
N VAL A 517 6.54 -8.53 -3.57
CA VAL A 517 7.89 -8.94 -3.96
C VAL A 517 7.93 -10.42 -4.36
N GLU A 518 7.22 -11.28 -3.63
CA GLU A 518 7.19 -12.73 -3.92
C GLU A 518 6.25 -13.08 -5.05
N THR A 519 5.15 -12.34 -5.19
CA THR A 519 4.13 -12.52 -6.21
C THR A 519 3.89 -11.22 -6.97
N PRO A 520 4.83 -10.78 -7.84
CA PRO A 520 4.63 -9.61 -8.67
C PRO A 520 3.41 -9.77 -9.57
N HIS A 521 2.59 -8.73 -9.67
CA HIS A 521 1.30 -8.84 -10.34
C HIS A 521 1.44 -9.13 -11.86
N PRO A 522 0.75 -10.16 -12.42
CA PRO A 522 0.93 -10.59 -13.80
C PRO A 522 0.75 -9.51 -14.87
N LEU A 523 -0.25 -8.64 -14.71
CA LEU A 523 -0.46 -7.52 -15.66
C LEU A 523 0.72 -6.54 -15.69
N PHE A 524 1.33 -6.22 -14.54
CA PHE A 524 2.49 -5.33 -14.50
C PHE A 524 3.74 -6.00 -15.09
N VAL A 525 3.96 -7.28 -14.77
CA VAL A 525 5.06 -8.07 -15.35
C VAL A 525 4.93 -8.12 -16.88
N SER A 526 3.73 -8.42 -17.39
CA SER A 526 3.45 -8.46 -18.82
C SER A 526 3.55 -7.08 -19.47
N PHE A 527 3.11 -6.02 -18.80
CA PHE A 527 3.21 -4.65 -19.30
C PHE A 527 4.68 -4.23 -19.49
N VAL A 528 5.52 -4.41 -18.47
CA VAL A 528 6.96 -4.08 -18.54
C VAL A 528 7.64 -4.90 -19.64
N GLN A 529 7.29 -6.18 -19.78
CA GLN A 529 7.79 -7.01 -20.88
C GLN A 529 7.36 -6.47 -22.26
N ALA A 530 6.11 -6.00 -22.40
CA ALA A 530 5.63 -5.39 -23.64
C ALA A 530 6.36 -4.07 -23.95
N CYS A 531 6.61 -3.23 -22.94
CA CYS A 531 7.42 -2.01 -23.08
C CYS A 531 8.84 -2.34 -23.54
N LEU A 532 9.44 -3.40 -23.01
CA LEU A 532 10.77 -3.86 -23.43
C LEU A 532 10.78 -4.33 -24.89
N THR A 533 9.78 -5.12 -25.30
CA THR A 533 9.62 -5.54 -26.69
C THR A 533 9.44 -4.36 -27.63
N TYR A 534 8.63 -3.37 -27.24
CA TYR A 534 8.41 -2.15 -28.02
C TYR A 534 9.69 -1.31 -28.13
N ASN A 535 10.43 -1.10 -27.03
CA ASN A 535 11.73 -0.41 -27.05
C ASN A 535 12.72 -1.10 -28.02
N ASN A 536 12.80 -2.43 -27.97
CA ASN A 536 13.68 -3.20 -28.86
C ASN A 536 13.26 -3.15 -30.33
N SER A 537 12.00 -2.81 -30.64
CA SER A 537 11.54 -2.63 -32.02
C SER A 537 11.84 -1.25 -32.61
N LYS A 538 12.14 -0.26 -31.76
CA LYS A 538 12.56 1.09 -32.17
C LYS A 538 14.04 1.18 -32.51
N ASN A 539 14.85 0.32 -31.89
CA ASN A 539 16.30 0.21 -32.08
C ASN A 539 16.62 -0.81 -33.17
#